data_AF-A0A2P4S9L9-F1
#
_entry.id   AF-A0A2P4S9L9-F1
#
_cell.length_a   1.000
_cell.length_b   1.000
_cell.length_c   1.000
_cell.angle_alpha   90.00
_cell.angle_beta   90.00
_cell.angle_gamma   90.00
#
_symmetry.space_group_name_H-M   'P 1'
#
loop_
_entity.id
_entity.type
_entity.pdbx_description
1 polymer ?
#
loop_
_entity_poly.entity_id
_entity_poly.type
_entity_poly.pdbx_seq_one_letter_code
_entity_poly.pdbx_strand_id
1 'polypeptide(L)'
;MKTIIAACSQNLSGSRASLHAALRTLLAVPWPSQRDVRAWLQLLAVLQWVLSFLLLGPVTLVLLIYLVFTRFWPISALYLAWVIFDWDTPEKGGRRLPCLRRWSVWRHFRDYFPVKLVKTHDLSPGHNYIIGSHPHGILCVGAFCNFITGSTGFSELFPGIRPFLTTLAGNFRLPLFREYLMSGGLCPVTRRAIGHLLSENGTGNAVAIVIGGAAESLSCSPGVTTLILKNRKGFVRMALQHG
;
A
#
# COMPACT_ATOMS: atom_id res chain seq x y z
N MET A 1 -4.50 22.41 36.17
CA MET A 1 -4.75 21.48 37.29
C MET A 1 -3.95 20.22 37.05
N LYS A 2 -2.96 19.95 37.90
CA LYS A 2 -2.11 18.75 37.86
C LYS A 2 -2.69 17.74 38.85
N THR A 3 -3.05 16.55 38.39
CA THR A 3 -3.47 15.45 39.29
C THR A 3 -2.37 14.40 39.27
N ILE A 4 -1.60 14.34 40.37
CA ILE A 4 -0.64 13.29 40.68
C ILE A 4 -1.43 12.22 41.44
N ILE A 5 -1.52 11.00 40.90
CA ILE A 5 -2.08 9.85 41.63
C ILE A 5 -0.91 9.13 42.28
N ALA A 6 -0.74 9.32 43.59
CA ALA A 6 0.14 8.50 44.41
C ALA A 6 -0.58 7.19 44.74
N ALA A 7 -0.03 6.05 44.30
CA ALA A 7 -0.43 4.74 44.75
C ALA A 7 0.48 4.31 45.91
N CYS A 8 -0.06 4.38 47.13
CA CYS A 8 0.58 3.80 48.31
C CYS A 8 0.32 2.28 48.32
N SER A 9 1.37 1.48 48.24
CA SER A 9 1.31 0.03 48.44
C SER A 9 1.84 -0.29 49.83
N GLN A 10 0.94 -0.63 50.75
CA GLN A 10 1.28 -1.33 51.98
C GLN A 10 0.63 -2.72 51.94
N ASN A 11 1.42 -3.73 51.57
CA ASN A 11 1.57 -4.96 52.37
C ASN A 11 2.44 -5.99 51.63
N LEU A 12 3.58 -6.32 52.25
CA LEU A 12 4.40 -7.48 51.97
C LEU A 12 3.99 -8.60 52.94
N SER A 13 3.24 -9.60 52.46
CA SER A 13 3.35 -10.99 52.94
C SER A 13 2.42 -11.93 52.15
N GLY A 14 2.94 -13.07 51.69
CA GLY A 14 2.13 -14.27 51.45
C GLY A 14 1.89 -14.66 50.00
N SER A 15 2.79 -15.49 49.47
CA SER A 15 2.60 -16.29 48.25
C SER A 15 1.35 -17.18 48.37
N ARG A 16 0.24 -16.73 47.79
CA ARG A 16 -0.93 -17.50 47.30
C ARG A 16 -1.88 -16.50 46.62
N ALA A 17 -1.41 -15.88 45.54
CA ALA A 17 -2.30 -15.19 44.61
C ALA A 17 -3.25 -16.25 44.03
N SER A 18 -4.44 -16.36 44.62
CA SER A 18 -5.41 -17.39 44.23
C SER A 18 -5.71 -17.25 42.74
N LEU A 19 -5.78 -18.38 42.02
CA LEU A 19 -6.27 -18.42 40.64
C LEU A 19 -7.60 -17.67 40.50
N HIS A 20 -8.41 -17.65 41.56
CA HIS A 20 -9.66 -16.89 41.66
C HIS A 20 -9.46 -15.36 41.65
N ALA A 21 -8.44 -14.85 42.34
CA ALA A 21 -8.07 -13.43 42.28
C ALA A 21 -7.54 -13.04 40.89
N ALA A 22 -6.75 -13.91 40.25
CA ALA A 22 -6.29 -13.72 38.87
C ALA A 22 -7.42 -13.82 37.83
N LEU A 23 -8.38 -14.73 38.03
CA LEU A 23 -9.58 -14.85 37.21
C LEU A 23 -10.51 -13.65 37.40
N ARG A 24 -10.69 -13.16 38.63
CA ARG A 24 -11.46 -11.94 38.89
C ARG A 24 -10.81 -10.70 38.29
N THR A 25 -9.48 -10.57 38.32
CA THR A 25 -8.81 -9.46 37.65
C THR A 25 -8.90 -9.57 36.13
N LEU A 26 -8.77 -10.76 35.54
CA LEU A 26 -8.99 -10.98 34.09
C LEU A 26 -10.43 -10.69 33.67
N LEU A 27 -11.42 -11.09 34.48
CA LEU A 27 -12.85 -10.82 34.23
C LEU A 27 -13.26 -9.37 34.53
N ALA A 28 -12.47 -8.65 35.34
CA ALA A 28 -12.66 -7.24 35.66
C ALA A 28 -11.92 -6.29 34.71
N VAL A 29 -11.09 -6.82 33.78
CA VAL A 29 -10.58 -6.01 32.66
C VAL A 29 -11.79 -5.56 31.85
N PRO A 30 -12.07 -4.25 31.75
CA PRO A 30 -13.18 -3.79 30.94
C PRO A 30 -12.95 -4.25 29.50
N TRP A 31 -13.90 -5.02 28.96
CA TRP A 31 -13.88 -5.43 27.57
C TRP A 31 -13.69 -4.17 26.71
N PRO A 32 -12.75 -4.19 25.75
CA PRO A 32 -12.49 -3.01 24.93
C PRO A 32 -13.78 -2.58 24.25
N SER A 33 -14.07 -1.27 24.31
CA SER A 33 -15.29 -0.75 23.68
C SER A 33 -15.24 -1.02 22.17
N GLN A 34 -16.39 -1.05 21.50
CA GLN A 34 -16.40 -1.20 20.04
C GLN A 34 -15.58 -0.13 19.31
N ARG A 35 -15.42 1.05 19.92
CA ARG A 35 -14.56 2.13 19.38
C ARG A 35 -13.09 1.75 19.50
N ASP A 36 -12.67 1.19 20.63
CA ASP A 36 -11.30 0.74 20.86
C ASP A 36 -10.95 -0.40 19.90
N VAL A 37 -11.83 -1.41 19.76
CA VAL A 37 -11.62 -2.52 18.82
C VAL A 37 -11.45 -2.01 17.39
N ARG A 38 -12.27 -1.04 16.95
CA ARG A 38 -12.13 -0.43 15.62
C ARG A 38 -10.79 0.29 15.47
N ALA A 39 -10.37 1.08 16.46
CA ALA A 39 -9.09 1.78 16.43
C ALA A 39 -7.90 0.79 16.36
N TRP A 40 -7.96 -0.32 17.10
CA TRP A 40 -6.96 -1.38 17.02
C TRP A 40 -6.91 -2.02 15.64
N LEU A 41 -8.05 -2.35 15.04
CA LEU A 41 -8.10 -2.91 13.68
C LEU A 41 -7.54 -1.94 12.63
N GLN A 42 -7.84 -0.64 12.77
CA GLN A 42 -7.29 0.40 11.93
C GLN A 42 -5.76 0.50 12.06
N LEU A 43 -5.24 0.52 13.29
CA LEU A 43 -3.81 0.56 13.55
C LEU A 43 -3.10 -0.70 13.01
N LEU A 44 -3.68 -1.88 13.21
CA LEU A 44 -3.17 -3.14 12.69
C LEU A 44 -3.15 -3.16 11.16
N ALA A 45 -4.18 -2.60 10.51
CA ALA A 45 -4.22 -2.48 9.05
C ALA A 45 -3.10 -1.57 8.52
N VAL A 46 -2.87 -0.42 9.18
CA VAL A 46 -1.77 0.48 8.83
C VAL A 46 -0.42 -0.18 9.06
N LEU A 47 -0.22 -0.81 10.22
CA LEU A 47 1.02 -1.51 10.55
C LEU A 47 1.29 -2.65 9.56
N GLN A 48 0.30 -3.49 9.27
CA GLN A 48 0.42 -4.55 8.28
C GLN A 48 0.87 -4.00 6.93
N TRP A 49 0.26 -2.92 6.45
CA TRP A 49 0.60 -2.32 5.17
C TRP A 49 2.03 -1.73 5.16
N VAL A 50 2.40 -0.98 6.20
CA VAL A 50 3.75 -0.40 6.33
C VAL A 50 4.81 -1.49 6.38
N LEU A 51 4.61 -2.51 7.21
CA LEU A 51 5.54 -3.65 7.32
C LEU A 51 5.61 -4.43 6.01
N SER A 52 4.49 -4.62 5.31
CA SER A 52 4.49 -5.29 4.00
C SER A 52 5.29 -4.48 2.98
N PHE A 53 5.18 -3.15 2.99
CA PHE A 53 5.95 -2.29 2.08
C PHE A 53 7.46 -2.32 2.39
N LEU A 54 7.84 -2.28 3.67
CA LEU A 54 9.25 -2.19 4.09
C LEU A 54 9.97 -3.53 4.13
N LEU A 55 9.30 -4.58 4.60
CA LEU A 55 9.94 -5.84 4.96
C LEU A 55 9.72 -6.96 3.95
N LEU A 56 8.60 -6.96 3.20
CA LEU A 56 8.25 -8.10 2.36
C LEU A 56 9.38 -8.42 1.37
N GLY A 57 9.86 -7.44 0.60
CA GLY A 57 10.93 -7.65 -0.38
C GLY A 57 12.28 -8.05 0.22
N PRO A 58 12.84 -7.31 1.20
CA PRO A 58 14.11 -7.68 1.82
C PRO A 58 14.09 -9.04 2.54
N VAL A 59 13.02 -9.33 3.29
CA VAL A 59 12.90 -10.59 4.04
C VAL A 59 12.80 -11.77 3.09
N THR A 60 12.01 -11.67 2.03
CA THR A 60 11.86 -12.75 1.05
C THR A 60 13.14 -12.96 0.25
N LEU A 61 13.87 -11.89 -0.06
CA LEU A 61 15.18 -11.99 -0.72
C LEU A 61 16.19 -12.74 0.17
N VAL A 62 16.34 -12.33 1.43
CA VAL A 62 17.24 -13.00 2.39
C VAL A 62 16.82 -14.46 2.59
N LEU A 63 15.52 -14.73 2.71
CA LEU A 63 14.99 -16.09 2.82
C LEU A 63 15.35 -16.93 1.60
N LEU A 64 15.14 -16.44 0.38
CA LEU A 64 15.47 -17.19 -0.83
C LEU A 64 16.99 -17.45 -0.95
N ILE A 65 17.82 -16.48 -0.58
CA ILE A 65 19.28 -16.66 -0.51
C ILE A 65 19.64 -17.74 0.51
N TYR A 66 19.06 -17.68 1.72
CA TYR A 66 19.28 -18.69 2.75
C TYR A 66 18.88 -20.10 2.27
N LEU A 67 17.71 -20.24 1.62
CA LEU A 67 17.21 -21.52 1.15
C LEU A 67 18.13 -22.19 0.12
N VAL A 68 18.90 -21.42 -0.66
CA VAL A 68 19.91 -21.97 -1.59
C VAL A 68 20.96 -22.81 -0.87
N PHE A 69 21.30 -22.48 0.38
CA PHE A 69 22.28 -23.20 1.20
C PHE A 69 21.66 -24.35 2.02
N THR A 70 20.41 -24.72 1.74
CA THR A 70 19.68 -25.78 2.44
C THR A 70 19.15 -26.84 1.47
N ARG A 71 18.59 -27.94 1.98
CA ARG A 71 17.89 -28.95 1.15
C ARG A 71 16.69 -28.38 0.36
N PHE A 72 16.22 -27.19 0.71
CA PHE A 72 15.10 -26.51 0.07
C PHE A 72 15.51 -25.58 -1.08
N TRP A 73 16.77 -25.65 -1.54
CA TRP A 73 17.26 -24.89 -2.70
C TRP A 73 16.39 -24.98 -3.96
N PRO A 74 15.65 -26.08 -4.27
CA PRO A 74 14.80 -26.12 -5.45
C PRO A 74 13.71 -25.04 -5.45
N ILE A 75 13.24 -24.61 -4.26
CA ILE A 75 12.25 -23.53 -4.14
C ILE A 75 12.83 -22.22 -4.71
N SER A 76 14.07 -21.88 -4.32
CA SER A 76 14.75 -20.68 -4.82
C SER A 76 15.05 -20.77 -6.31
N ALA A 77 15.48 -21.95 -6.80
CA ALA A 77 15.75 -22.15 -8.21
C ALA A 77 14.49 -22.03 -9.08
N LEU A 78 13.38 -22.65 -8.65
CA LEU A 78 12.09 -22.55 -9.35
C LEU A 78 11.56 -21.12 -9.36
N TYR A 79 11.66 -20.41 -8.23
CA TYR A 79 11.24 -19.01 -8.17
C TYR A 79 12.10 -18.11 -9.07
N LEU A 80 13.43 -18.32 -9.09
CA LEU A 80 14.32 -17.57 -9.98
C LEU A 80 14.01 -17.84 -11.46
N ALA A 81 13.80 -19.11 -11.83
CA ALA A 81 13.39 -19.48 -13.18
C ALA A 81 12.07 -18.81 -13.58
N TRP A 82 11.09 -18.78 -12.67
CA TRP A 82 9.85 -18.04 -12.87
C TRP A 82 10.09 -16.54 -13.08
N VAL A 83 10.91 -15.89 -12.26
CA VAL A 83 11.21 -14.45 -12.42
C VAL A 83 11.90 -14.14 -13.75
N ILE A 84 12.80 -15.01 -14.22
CA ILE A 84 13.46 -14.85 -15.53
C ILE A 84 12.43 -14.96 -16.66
N PHE A 85 11.56 -15.98 -16.60
CA PHE A 85 10.49 -16.14 -17.57
C PHE A 85 9.48 -14.96 -17.54
N ASP A 86 9.21 -14.46 -16.33
CA ASP A 86 8.22 -13.42 -16.05
C ASP A 86 8.78 -11.99 -16.06
N TRP A 87 9.99 -11.80 -16.60
CA TRP A 87 10.76 -10.57 -16.43
C TRP A 87 10.03 -9.30 -16.89
N ASP A 88 9.38 -9.38 -18.05
CA ASP A 88 8.73 -8.24 -18.71
C ASP A 88 7.30 -7.96 -18.22
N THR A 89 6.72 -8.82 -17.38
CA THR A 89 5.30 -8.70 -16.96
C THR A 89 4.96 -7.40 -16.22
N PRO A 90 5.82 -6.85 -15.33
CA PRO A 90 5.57 -5.54 -14.72
C PRO A 90 5.41 -4.42 -15.75
N GLU A 91 6.17 -4.48 -16.85
CA GLU A 91 6.11 -3.50 -17.95
C GLU A 91 4.86 -3.65 -18.82
N LYS A 92 4.11 -4.76 -18.66
CA LYS A 92 2.89 -5.06 -19.41
C LYS A 92 1.61 -4.92 -18.57
N GLY A 93 1.67 -4.11 -17.50
CA GLY A 93 0.53 -3.86 -16.61
C GLY A 93 0.34 -4.89 -15.48
N GLY A 94 1.24 -5.87 -15.36
CA GLY A 94 1.25 -6.83 -14.26
C GLY A 94 0.04 -7.79 -14.24
N ARG A 95 -0.18 -8.42 -13.09
CA ARG A 95 -1.28 -9.37 -12.85
C ARG A 95 -2.13 -8.91 -11.69
N ARG A 96 -3.29 -8.32 -11.96
CA ARG A 96 -4.18 -7.80 -10.92
C ARG A 96 -4.97 -8.94 -10.27
N LEU A 97 -5.08 -8.88 -8.94
CA LEU A 97 -5.91 -9.81 -8.16
C LEU A 97 -7.08 -9.04 -7.53
N PRO A 98 -8.31 -9.18 -8.07
CA PRO A 98 -9.48 -8.49 -7.53
C PRO A 98 -9.78 -8.80 -6.06
N CYS A 99 -9.46 -10.03 -5.62
CA CYS A 99 -9.61 -10.45 -4.23
C CYS A 99 -8.75 -9.61 -3.28
N LEU A 100 -7.48 -9.41 -3.61
CA LEU A 100 -6.57 -8.61 -2.78
C LEU A 100 -7.06 -7.17 -2.72
N ARG A 101 -7.49 -6.58 -3.84
CA ARG A 101 -7.98 -5.18 -3.86
C ARG A 101 -9.24 -4.98 -3.03
N ARG A 102 -10.10 -6.00 -2.91
CA ARG A 102 -11.34 -5.96 -2.12
C ARG A 102 -11.19 -6.45 -0.67
N TRP A 103 -9.96 -6.69 -0.22
CA TRP A 103 -9.71 -7.20 1.13
C TRP A 103 -10.25 -6.24 2.20
N SER A 104 -10.90 -6.79 3.22
CA SER A 104 -11.55 -6.03 4.30
C SER A 104 -10.59 -5.11 5.05
N VAL A 105 -9.32 -5.51 5.17
CA VAL A 105 -8.25 -4.73 5.81
C VAL A 105 -8.14 -3.32 5.23
N TRP A 106 -8.41 -3.14 3.93
CA TRP A 106 -8.32 -1.83 3.28
C TRP A 106 -9.40 -0.85 3.73
N ARG A 107 -10.55 -1.33 4.21
CA ARG A 107 -11.58 -0.46 4.81
C ARG A 107 -11.08 0.15 6.10
N HIS A 108 -10.47 -0.65 6.97
CA HIS A 108 -9.84 -0.17 8.20
C HIS A 108 -8.67 0.78 7.90
N PHE A 109 -7.84 0.44 6.91
CA PHE A 109 -6.75 1.31 6.47
C PHE A 109 -7.23 2.69 6.00
N ARG A 110 -8.26 2.73 5.15
CA ARG A 110 -8.89 3.96 4.65
C ARG A 110 -9.45 4.81 5.79
N ASP A 111 -10.14 4.18 6.74
CA ASP A 111 -10.84 4.86 7.83
C ASP A 111 -9.88 5.43 8.88
N TYR A 112 -8.63 4.94 8.96
CA TYR A 112 -7.57 5.52 9.80
C TYR A 112 -7.12 6.90 9.30
N PHE A 113 -7.03 7.09 7.98
CA PHE A 113 -6.56 8.33 7.32
C PHE A 113 -7.69 9.19 6.73
N PRO A 114 -8.93 9.02 7.23
CA PRO A 114 -10.20 9.39 6.59
C PRO A 114 -10.19 9.66 5.07
N VAL A 115 -9.63 8.76 4.25
CA VAL A 115 -9.47 9.02 2.81
C VAL A 115 -10.83 8.97 2.10
N LYS A 116 -11.12 10.02 1.32
CA LYS A 116 -12.33 10.13 0.49
C LYS A 116 -11.94 10.36 -0.97
N LEU A 117 -12.64 9.67 -1.87
CA LEU A 117 -12.57 9.92 -3.32
C LEU A 117 -13.77 10.77 -3.72
N VAL A 118 -13.52 11.98 -4.20
CA VAL A 118 -14.56 12.89 -4.67
C VAL A 118 -14.49 12.97 -6.18
N LYS A 119 -15.56 12.54 -6.85
CA LYS A 119 -15.70 12.63 -8.30
C LYS A 119 -16.18 14.03 -8.67
N THR A 120 -15.43 14.69 -9.55
CA THR A 120 -15.79 16.03 -10.07
C THR A 120 -16.32 15.97 -11.49
N HIS A 121 -15.88 15.00 -12.29
CA HIS A 121 -16.25 14.85 -13.70
C HIS A 121 -16.35 13.36 -14.06
N ASP A 122 -17.14 13.06 -15.09
CA ASP A 122 -17.19 11.73 -15.70
C ASP A 122 -15.95 11.47 -16.55
N LEU A 123 -15.45 10.23 -16.49
CA LEU A 123 -14.37 9.74 -17.36
C LEU A 123 -14.97 8.69 -18.29
N SER A 124 -14.79 8.89 -19.60
CA SER A 124 -15.27 7.96 -20.61
C SER A 124 -14.38 6.71 -20.68
N PRO A 125 -14.94 5.49 -20.61
CA PRO A 125 -14.16 4.26 -20.74
C PRO A 125 -13.59 4.06 -22.16
N GLY A 126 -13.98 4.89 -23.13
CA GLY A 126 -13.42 4.90 -24.48
C GLY A 126 -12.00 5.49 -24.56
N HIS A 127 -11.52 6.16 -23.51
CA HIS A 127 -10.23 6.84 -23.51
C HIS A 127 -9.29 6.30 -22.43
N ASN A 128 -8.00 6.54 -22.64
CA ASN A 128 -6.96 6.30 -21.65
C ASN A 128 -6.54 7.64 -21.02
N TYR A 129 -6.15 7.60 -19.74
CA TYR A 129 -5.91 8.79 -18.94
C TYR A 129 -4.57 8.69 -18.20
N ILE A 130 -3.86 9.81 -18.12
CA ILE A 130 -2.77 10.00 -17.15
C ILE A 130 -3.31 10.86 -16.02
N ILE A 131 -3.26 10.34 -14.78
CA ILE A 131 -3.71 11.04 -13.59
C ILE A 131 -2.49 11.52 -12.80
N GLY A 132 -2.36 12.83 -12.63
CA GLY A 132 -1.38 13.41 -11.73
C GLY A 132 -1.83 13.32 -10.27
N SER A 133 -1.06 12.65 -9.41
CA SER A 133 -1.33 12.58 -7.98
C SER A 133 -0.31 13.41 -7.19
N HIS A 134 -0.80 14.20 -6.24
CA HIS A 134 0.00 15.01 -5.31
C HIS A 134 -0.78 15.26 -3.99
N PRO A 135 -0.11 15.51 -2.85
CA PRO A 135 1.35 15.50 -2.67
C PRO A 135 1.96 14.09 -2.57
N HIS A 136 3.25 13.97 -2.86
CA HIS A 136 4.02 12.75 -2.77
C HIS A 136 4.56 12.55 -1.35
N GLY A 137 3.92 11.70 -0.55
CA GLY A 137 4.52 11.17 0.68
C GLY A 137 5.44 9.98 0.40
N ILE A 138 6.27 9.56 1.35
CA ILE A 138 7.12 8.34 1.21
C ILE A 138 6.25 7.12 0.82
N LEU A 139 5.09 6.98 1.46
CA LEU A 139 4.20 5.84 1.27
C LEU A 139 2.99 6.15 0.38
N CYS A 140 2.75 7.41 0.02
CA CYS A 140 1.64 7.84 -0.87
C CYS A 140 0.26 7.25 -0.50
N VAL A 141 -0.10 7.27 0.79
CA VAL A 141 -1.31 6.64 1.36
C VAL A 141 -2.58 6.96 0.55
N GLY A 142 -2.80 8.23 0.20
CA GLY A 142 -3.98 8.64 -0.55
C GLY A 142 -4.06 8.02 -1.95
N ALA A 143 -2.93 7.95 -2.67
CA ALA A 143 -2.87 7.32 -3.98
C ALA A 143 -3.07 5.80 -3.87
N PHE A 144 -2.47 5.16 -2.86
CA PHE A 144 -2.66 3.73 -2.61
C PHE A 144 -4.13 3.40 -2.31
N CYS A 145 -4.77 4.14 -1.40
CA CYS A 145 -6.20 3.95 -1.09
C CYS A 145 -7.08 4.08 -2.34
N ASN A 146 -6.86 5.11 -3.15
CA ASN A 146 -7.76 5.45 -4.25
C ASN A 146 -7.58 4.59 -5.52
N PHE A 147 -6.34 4.28 -5.88
CA PHE A 147 -6.05 3.63 -7.16
C PHE A 147 -5.79 2.13 -7.02
N ILE A 148 -5.26 1.70 -5.87
CA ILE A 148 -4.87 0.29 -5.66
C ILE A 148 -5.95 -0.47 -4.91
N THR A 149 -6.38 0.03 -3.76
CA THR A 149 -7.44 -0.64 -3.00
C THR A 149 -8.82 -0.36 -3.61
N GLY A 150 -9.75 -1.29 -3.45
CA GLY A 150 -11.18 -1.06 -3.75
C GLY A 150 -11.92 -0.33 -2.63
N SER A 151 -11.22 0.21 -1.62
CA SER A 151 -11.86 0.70 -0.39
C SER A 151 -12.59 2.03 -0.55
N THR A 152 -12.22 2.87 -1.51
CA THR A 152 -12.83 4.20 -1.72
C THR A 152 -13.91 4.21 -2.80
N GLY A 153 -14.23 3.05 -3.38
CA GLY A 153 -15.30 2.93 -4.37
C GLY A 153 -14.93 3.45 -5.77
N PHE A 154 -13.65 3.38 -6.16
CA PHE A 154 -13.19 3.91 -7.46
C PHE A 154 -13.94 3.28 -8.64
N SER A 155 -14.16 1.97 -8.62
CA SER A 155 -14.80 1.24 -9.71
C SER A 155 -16.29 1.56 -9.85
N GLU A 156 -16.93 1.94 -8.75
CA GLU A 156 -18.31 2.40 -8.68
C GLU A 156 -18.46 3.85 -9.18
N LEU A 157 -17.49 4.72 -8.84
CA LEU A 157 -17.48 6.11 -9.31
C LEU A 157 -17.09 6.25 -10.79
N PHE A 158 -16.20 5.39 -11.27
CA PHE A 158 -15.69 5.39 -12.64
C PHE A 158 -15.87 4.00 -13.29
N PRO A 159 -17.12 3.62 -13.65
CA PRO A 159 -17.39 2.33 -14.26
C PRO A 159 -16.64 2.18 -15.58
N GLY A 160 -16.02 1.01 -15.77
CA GLY A 160 -15.21 0.72 -16.96
C GLY A 160 -13.79 1.31 -16.94
N ILE A 161 -13.44 2.14 -15.94
CA ILE A 161 -12.08 2.66 -15.79
C ILE A 161 -11.23 1.75 -14.89
N ARG A 162 -10.04 1.40 -15.39
CA ARG A 162 -9.06 0.54 -14.73
C ARG A 162 -7.93 1.42 -14.17
N PRO A 163 -7.87 1.62 -12.84
CA PRO A 163 -6.77 2.38 -12.25
C PRO A 163 -5.50 1.54 -12.17
N PHE A 164 -4.37 2.17 -12.50
CA PHE A 164 -3.00 1.70 -12.29
C PHE A 164 -2.23 2.77 -11.52
N LEU A 165 -1.39 2.37 -10.57
CA LEU A 165 -0.51 3.31 -9.86
C LEU A 165 0.94 3.01 -10.21
N THR A 166 1.66 4.02 -10.69
CA THR A 166 3.08 3.86 -11.01
C THR A 166 3.94 3.99 -9.73
N THR A 167 5.00 3.18 -9.64
CA THR A 167 6.00 3.26 -8.56
C THR A 167 7.41 2.97 -9.08
N LEU A 168 8.42 3.13 -8.24
CA LEU A 168 9.83 2.94 -8.60
C LEU A 168 10.05 1.55 -9.23
N ALA A 169 10.67 1.51 -10.42
CA ALA A 169 10.92 0.27 -11.16
C ALA A 169 11.74 -0.76 -10.36
N GLY A 170 12.63 -0.29 -9.47
CA GLY A 170 13.41 -1.14 -8.58
C GLY A 170 12.56 -2.04 -7.66
N ASN A 171 11.36 -1.60 -7.29
CA ASN A 171 10.44 -2.38 -6.46
C ASN A 171 10.04 -3.71 -7.12
N PHE A 172 10.04 -3.77 -8.47
CA PHE A 172 9.66 -4.95 -9.24
C PHE A 172 10.80 -5.96 -9.41
N ARG A 173 11.98 -5.69 -8.84
CA ARG A 173 13.12 -6.61 -8.79
C ARG A 173 13.17 -7.42 -7.50
N LEU A 174 12.40 -7.04 -6.48
CA LEU A 174 12.36 -7.74 -5.20
C LEU A 174 11.39 -8.92 -5.27
N PRO A 175 11.82 -10.11 -4.82
CA PRO A 175 11.03 -11.33 -4.92
C PRO A 175 9.80 -11.27 -4.01
N LEU A 176 8.67 -11.83 -4.45
CA LEU A 176 7.33 -11.78 -3.82
C LEU A 176 6.74 -10.37 -3.67
N PHE A 177 7.57 -9.35 -3.43
CA PHE A 177 7.14 -7.96 -3.40
C PHE A 177 6.67 -7.51 -4.78
N ARG A 178 7.37 -7.87 -5.86
CA ARG A 178 6.94 -7.56 -7.23
C ARG A 178 5.54 -8.13 -7.53
N GLU A 179 5.24 -9.35 -7.09
CA GLU A 179 3.94 -10.00 -7.27
C GLU A 179 2.87 -9.31 -6.44
N TYR A 180 3.19 -8.97 -5.19
CA TYR A 180 2.30 -8.19 -4.32
C TYR A 180 1.94 -6.84 -4.94
N LEU A 181 2.90 -6.12 -5.50
CA LEU A 181 2.66 -4.84 -6.16
C LEU A 181 1.81 -4.99 -7.42
N MET A 182 2.16 -5.93 -8.30
CA MET A 182 1.40 -6.21 -9.52
C MET A 182 -0.05 -6.63 -9.22
N SER A 183 -0.26 -7.39 -8.15
CA SER A 183 -1.60 -7.83 -7.71
C SER A 183 -2.52 -6.68 -7.31
N GLY A 184 -1.95 -5.58 -6.81
CA GLY A 184 -2.68 -4.33 -6.56
C GLY A 184 -3.01 -3.53 -7.83
N GLY A 185 -2.32 -3.80 -8.94
CA GLY A 185 -2.33 -2.94 -10.14
C GLY A 185 -1.27 -1.85 -10.11
N LEU A 186 -0.17 -2.05 -9.37
CA LEU A 186 1.00 -1.20 -9.52
C LEU A 186 1.84 -1.61 -10.72
N CYS A 187 2.43 -0.63 -11.38
CA CYS A 187 3.38 -0.82 -12.48
C CYS A 187 4.64 0.06 -12.31
N PRO A 188 5.74 -0.27 -12.99
CA PRO A 188 6.93 0.58 -13.01
C PRO A 188 6.62 1.97 -13.58
N VAL A 189 7.21 3.01 -13.00
CA VAL A 189 7.18 4.39 -13.54
C VAL A 189 8.17 4.54 -14.70
N THR A 190 8.01 3.73 -15.74
CA THR A 190 8.85 3.71 -16.94
C THR A 190 8.04 4.14 -18.15
N ARG A 191 8.70 4.71 -19.17
CA ARG A 191 8.03 5.08 -20.42
C ARG A 191 7.43 3.86 -21.13
N ARG A 192 8.11 2.70 -21.07
CA ARG A 192 7.65 1.45 -21.67
C ARG A 192 6.36 0.96 -21.01
N ALA A 193 6.32 0.85 -19.67
CA ALA A 193 5.10 0.45 -18.95
C ALA A 193 3.94 1.41 -19.16
N ILE A 194 4.19 2.71 -19.03
CA ILE A 194 3.14 3.73 -19.22
C ILE A 194 2.65 3.72 -20.67
N GLY A 195 3.55 3.67 -21.64
CA GLY A 195 3.20 3.60 -23.05
C GLY A 195 2.35 2.38 -23.36
N HIS A 196 2.77 1.19 -22.93
CA HIS A 196 1.99 -0.05 -23.11
C HIS A 196 0.57 0.05 -22.53
N LEU A 197 0.41 0.63 -21.33
CA LEU A 197 -0.91 0.85 -20.74
C LEU A 197 -1.78 1.84 -21.51
N LEU A 198 -1.19 2.82 -22.18
CA LEU A 198 -1.91 3.85 -22.92
C LEU A 198 -2.18 3.49 -24.38
N SER A 199 -1.38 2.62 -25.01
CA SER A 199 -1.52 2.26 -26.43
C SER A 199 -1.88 0.80 -26.70
N GLU A 200 -1.41 -0.15 -25.90
CA GLU A 200 -1.49 -1.58 -26.23
C GLU A 200 -2.48 -2.34 -25.33
N ASN A 201 -2.72 -1.87 -24.10
CA ASN A 201 -3.58 -2.54 -23.13
C ASN A 201 -5.09 -2.17 -23.26
N GLY A 202 -5.55 -1.87 -24.47
CA GLY A 202 -6.91 -1.41 -24.75
C GLY A 202 -7.24 -0.03 -24.16
N THR A 203 -8.54 0.26 -24.04
CA THR A 203 -9.05 1.56 -23.54
C THR A 203 -9.49 1.49 -22.06
N GLY A 204 -9.83 2.65 -21.50
CA GLY A 204 -10.33 2.77 -20.12
C GLY A 204 -9.22 2.63 -19.07
N ASN A 205 -7.95 2.78 -19.42
CA ASN A 205 -6.84 2.72 -18.48
C ASN A 205 -6.60 4.10 -17.87
N ALA A 206 -6.53 4.18 -16.53
CA ALA A 206 -6.18 5.38 -15.79
C ALA A 206 -4.85 5.18 -15.07
N VAL A 207 -3.78 5.75 -15.61
CA VAL A 207 -2.41 5.61 -15.09
C VAL A 207 -2.11 6.77 -14.15
N ALA A 208 -2.16 6.50 -12.85
CA ALA A 208 -1.83 7.45 -11.80
C ALA A 208 -0.31 7.55 -11.61
N ILE A 209 0.21 8.78 -11.69
CA ILE A 209 1.63 9.11 -11.54
C ILE A 209 1.76 10.11 -10.40
N VAL A 210 2.58 9.76 -9.40
CA VAL A 210 2.88 10.68 -8.31
C VAL A 210 3.99 11.64 -8.75
N ILE A 211 3.63 12.85 -9.15
CA ILE A 211 4.48 13.71 -10.01
C ILE A 211 5.75 14.18 -9.30
N GLY A 212 5.64 14.55 -8.02
CA GLY A 212 6.75 15.11 -7.25
C GLY A 212 7.91 14.13 -7.02
N GLY A 213 7.63 12.82 -7.04
CA GLY A 213 8.60 11.76 -6.79
C GLY A 213 9.29 11.89 -5.43
N ALA A 214 10.49 11.31 -5.35
CA ALA A 214 11.31 11.35 -4.14
C ALA A 214 11.61 12.78 -3.64
N ALA A 215 11.84 13.73 -4.54
CA ALA A 215 12.18 15.11 -4.17
C ALA A 215 11.06 15.80 -3.36
N GLU A 216 9.81 15.58 -3.76
CA GLU A 216 8.65 16.12 -3.05
C GLU A 216 8.47 15.43 -1.69
N SER A 217 8.68 14.11 -1.62
CA SER A 217 8.63 13.39 -0.34
C SER A 217 9.69 13.83 0.67
N LEU A 218 10.88 14.22 0.19
CA LEU A 218 11.98 14.72 1.02
C LEU A 218 11.80 16.18 1.46
N SER A 219 10.93 16.93 0.77
CA SER A 219 10.67 18.35 1.04
C SER A 219 9.42 18.58 1.89
N CYS A 220 8.73 17.50 2.30
CA CYS A 220 7.54 17.55 3.13
C CYS A 220 7.90 17.92 4.58
N SER A 221 7.18 18.88 5.16
CA SER A 221 7.33 19.31 6.56
C SER A 221 5.95 19.40 7.22
N PRO A 222 5.82 19.20 8.55
CA PRO A 222 4.56 19.36 9.24
C PRO A 222 3.92 20.73 8.95
N GLY A 223 2.67 20.73 8.49
CA GLY A 223 1.94 21.96 8.15
C GLY A 223 2.30 22.60 6.79
N VAL A 224 3.30 22.09 6.07
CA VAL A 224 3.73 22.65 4.78
C VAL A 224 3.79 21.56 3.70
N THR A 225 3.00 21.75 2.65
CA THR A 225 2.98 20.88 1.46
C THR A 225 3.69 21.58 0.31
N THR A 226 4.95 21.22 0.07
CA THR A 226 5.73 21.74 -1.06
C THR A 226 5.52 20.87 -2.29
N LEU A 227 5.04 21.44 -3.40
CA LEU A 227 4.86 20.71 -4.66
C LEU A 227 6.04 20.96 -5.60
N ILE A 228 6.63 19.90 -6.17
CA ILE A 228 7.77 20.00 -7.09
C ILE A 228 7.33 19.63 -8.51
N LEU A 229 6.76 20.61 -9.21
CA LEU A 229 6.17 20.41 -10.55
C LEU A 229 6.94 21.07 -11.70
N LYS A 230 7.67 22.17 -11.43
CA LYS A 230 8.24 23.06 -12.47
C LYS A 230 9.02 22.31 -13.55
N ASN A 231 9.87 21.36 -13.15
CA ASN A 231 10.75 20.60 -14.04
C ASN A 231 10.24 19.17 -14.32
N ARG A 232 9.07 18.78 -13.81
CA ARG A 232 8.49 17.43 -14.00
C ARG A 232 7.59 17.39 -15.22
N LYS A 233 8.18 17.44 -16.43
CA LYS A 233 7.41 17.44 -17.70
C LYS A 233 7.22 16.07 -18.35
N GLY A 234 7.80 15.01 -17.77
CA GLY A 234 7.78 13.67 -18.33
C GLY A 234 6.37 13.10 -18.54
N PHE A 235 5.48 13.27 -17.56
CA PHE A 235 4.10 12.79 -17.66
C PHE A 235 3.28 13.55 -18.71
N VAL A 236 3.52 14.86 -18.86
CA VAL A 236 2.90 15.70 -19.90
C VAL A 236 3.37 15.25 -21.28
N ARG A 237 4.67 14.99 -21.44
CA ARG A 237 5.21 14.46 -22.69
C ARG A 237 4.60 13.11 -23.04
N MET A 238 4.42 12.22 -22.06
CA MET A 238 3.73 10.94 -22.28
C MET A 238 2.27 11.15 -22.69
N ALA A 239 1.55 12.09 -22.06
CA ALA A 239 0.17 12.41 -22.42
C ALA A 239 0.07 12.84 -23.89
N LEU A 240 0.92 13.79 -24.32
CA LEU A 240 0.95 14.29 -25.71
C LEU A 240 1.38 13.25 -26.75
N GLN A 241 2.11 12.21 -26.34
CA GLN A 241 2.55 11.14 -27.24
C GLN A 241 1.48 10.07 -27.48
N HIS A 242 0.54 9.93 -26.54
CA HIS A 242 -0.47 8.87 -26.55
C HIS A 242 -1.91 9.43 -26.61
N GLY A 243 -2.07 10.74 -26.84
CA GLY A 243 -3.34 11.47 -26.91
C GLY A 243 -3.19 12.74 -27.73
#